data_AF-A0A133NQM9-F1
#
_entry.id   AF-A0A133NQM9-F1
#
_cell.length_a   1.000
_cell.length_b   1.000
_cell.length_c   1.000
_cell.angle_alpha   90.00
_cell.angle_beta   90.00
_cell.angle_gamma   90.00
#
_symmetry.space_group_name_H-M   'P 1'
#
loop_
_entity.id
_entity.type
_entity.pdbx_description
1 polymer ?
#
loop_
_entity_poly.entity_id
_entity_poly.type
_entity_poly.pdbx_seq_one_letter_code
_entity_poly.pdbx_strand_id
1 'polypeptide(L)'
;MEITKLVTHPLYDGKRHELFQDYIYEVNGYRITVPKGFITDLASVPRSFWTIFPPFGRYTPAAVIHDFLYSKYNTTGINRTLSDKIFLHIMKELGVGFLKRKAMYKAVRLFGETSWKKKKDNEGYKDKAVIDKTDEAISYYGHWKKILKL
;
A
#
# COMPACT_ATOMS: atom_id res chain seq x y z
N MET A 1 6.97 7.42 -8.46
CA MET A 1 6.43 8.29 -9.55
C MET A 1 5.10 7.76 -10.08
N GLU A 2 4.10 8.63 -10.21
CA GLU A 2 2.81 8.31 -10.83
C GLU A 2 2.96 8.18 -12.36
N ILE A 3 2.50 7.08 -12.95
CA ILE A 3 2.59 6.82 -14.40
C ILE A 3 1.24 7.08 -15.08
N THR A 4 0.15 6.60 -14.49
CA THR A 4 -1.21 6.94 -14.94
C THR A 4 -1.91 7.76 -13.87
N LYS A 5 -2.69 8.75 -14.31
CA LYS A 5 -3.44 9.61 -13.39
C LYS A 5 -4.45 8.77 -12.62
N LEU A 6 -4.50 8.94 -11.30
CA LEU A 6 -5.54 8.33 -10.49
C LEU A 6 -6.92 8.92 -10.83
N VAL A 7 -7.81 8.09 -11.37
CA VAL A 7 -9.20 8.43 -11.68
C VAL A 7 -10.13 7.46 -10.96
N THR A 8 -10.93 7.99 -10.03
CA THR A 8 -11.88 7.20 -9.25
C THR A 8 -13.29 7.78 -9.36
N HIS A 9 -14.30 6.91 -9.25
CA HIS A 9 -15.71 7.30 -9.16
C HIS A 9 -16.27 6.85 -7.81
N PRO A 10 -17.01 7.71 -7.09
CA PRO A 10 -17.69 7.29 -5.88
C PRO A 10 -18.82 6.30 -6.24
N LEU A 11 -18.94 5.23 -5.46
CA LEU A 11 -20.09 4.34 -5.50
C LEU A 11 -21.31 5.00 -4.82
N TYR A 12 -22.50 4.41 -4.97
CA TYR A 12 -23.77 4.92 -4.42
C TYR A 12 -23.73 5.27 -2.92
N ASP A 13 -22.80 4.70 -2.14
CA ASP A 13 -22.64 4.99 -0.72
C ASP A 13 -21.78 6.23 -0.39
N GLY A 14 -21.17 6.85 -1.41
CA GLY A 14 -20.28 8.02 -1.28
C GLY A 14 -18.99 7.79 -0.51
N LYS A 15 -18.74 6.55 -0.06
CA LYS A 15 -17.60 6.18 0.80
C LYS A 15 -16.59 5.35 0.04
N ARG A 16 -17.07 4.40 -0.75
CA ARG A 16 -16.23 3.55 -1.58
C ARG A 16 -16.04 4.18 -2.95
N HIS A 17 -14.84 4.00 -3.49
CA HIS A 17 -14.43 4.54 -4.76
C HIS A 17 -13.95 3.38 -5.64
N GLU A 18 -14.42 3.38 -6.88
CA GLU A 18 -13.98 2.43 -7.90
C GLU A 18 -12.98 3.10 -8.83
N LEU A 19 -11.88 2.40 -9.13
CA LEU A 19 -10.94 2.85 -10.15
C LEU A 19 -11.56 2.75 -11.54
N PHE A 20 -11.60 3.86 -12.27
CA PHE A 20 -12.16 3.91 -13.62
C PHE A 20 -11.23 3.34 -14.70
N GLN A 21 -9.94 3.35 -14.41
CA GLN A 21 -8.86 2.89 -15.28
C GLN A 21 -7.77 2.23 -14.46
N ASP A 22 -6.86 1.53 -15.13
CA ASP A 22 -5.67 0.99 -14.49
C ASP A 22 -4.82 2.12 -13.91
N TYR A 23 -4.50 1.99 -12.63
CA TYR A 23 -3.66 2.93 -11.92
C TYR A 23 -2.26 2.34 -11.75
N ILE A 24 -1.27 2.99 -12.35
CA ILE A 24 0.11 2.51 -12.39
C ILE A 24 0.98 3.49 -11.63
N TYR A 25 1.66 2.98 -10.61
CA TYR A 25 2.64 3.74 -9.84
C TYR A 25 3.98 3.03 -9.87
N GLU A 26 5.03 3.78 -10.19
CA GLU A 26 6.39 3.28 -10.26
C GLU A 26 7.16 3.60 -8.97
N VAL A 27 7.75 2.59 -8.34
CA VAL A 27 8.59 2.72 -7.16
C VAL A 27 10.01 2.32 -7.54
N ASN A 28 10.91 3.28 -7.68
CA ASN A 28 12.32 3.07 -8.03
C ASN A 28 12.56 2.17 -9.27
N GLY A 29 11.68 2.27 -10.28
CA GLY A 29 11.72 1.49 -11.52
C GLY A 29 10.85 0.23 -11.52
N TYR A 30 10.22 -0.13 -10.39
CA TYR A 30 9.26 -1.23 -10.31
C TYR A 30 7.83 -0.70 -10.41
N ARG A 31 7.03 -1.22 -11.35
CA ARG A 31 5.65 -0.76 -11.58
C ARG A 31 4.65 -1.61 -10.82
N ILE A 32 3.82 -0.95 -10.04
CA ILE A 32 2.67 -1.54 -9.36
C ILE A 32 1.43 -1.11 -10.10
N THR A 33 0.70 -2.08 -10.66
CA THR A 33 -0.55 -1.84 -11.38
C THR A 33 -1.73 -2.25 -10.50
N VAL A 34 -2.62 -1.30 -10.23
CA VAL A 34 -3.92 -1.54 -9.63
C VAL A 34 -4.94 -1.60 -10.76
N PRO A 35 -5.67 -2.72 -10.92
CA PRO A 35 -6.55 -2.91 -12.06
C PRO A 35 -7.78 -1.99 -11.97
N LYS A 36 -8.30 -1.59 -13.13
CA LYS A 36 -9.63 -1.00 -13.28
C LYS A 36 -10.68 -1.85 -12.56
N GLY A 37 -11.65 -1.19 -11.92
CA GLY A 37 -12.69 -1.84 -11.14
C GLY A 37 -12.26 -2.22 -9.73
N PHE A 38 -11.00 -1.93 -9.34
CA PHE A 38 -10.60 -2.07 -7.95
C PHE A 38 -11.39 -1.09 -7.08
N ILE A 39 -12.06 -1.63 -6.06
CA ILE A 39 -12.81 -0.84 -5.08
C ILE A 39 -11.87 -0.56 -3.91
N THR A 40 -11.55 0.71 -3.74
CA THR A 40 -10.80 1.27 -2.61
C THR A 40 -11.77 2.08 -1.77
N ASP A 41 -11.75 1.91 -0.46
CA ASP A 41 -12.48 2.82 0.44
C ASP A 41 -11.63 4.04 0.79
N LEU A 42 -10.36 4.09 0.34
CA LEU A 42 -9.33 5.04 0.81
C LEU A 42 -9.22 5.05 2.34
N ALA A 43 -9.80 4.03 2.99
CA ALA A 43 -10.14 3.93 4.41
C ALA A 43 -9.47 2.73 5.08
N SER A 44 -8.61 1.97 4.40
CA SER A 44 -7.77 0.96 5.05
C SER A 44 -6.82 1.57 6.10
N VAL A 45 -6.68 2.89 6.11
CA VAL A 45 -6.21 3.63 7.29
C VAL A 45 -7.33 3.58 8.35
N PRO A 46 -7.09 2.97 9.54
CA PRO A 46 -8.13 2.73 10.54
C PRO A 46 -9.02 3.96 10.77
N ARG A 47 -10.35 3.78 10.89
CA ARG A 47 -11.33 4.87 11.08
C ARG A 47 -10.96 5.85 12.19
N SER A 48 -10.22 5.42 13.21
CA SER A 48 -9.69 6.27 14.28
C SER A 48 -8.74 7.38 13.80
N PHE A 49 -8.18 7.27 12.60
CA PHE A 49 -7.29 8.26 12.00
C PHE A 49 -7.97 9.19 11.00
N TRP A 50 -9.23 8.95 10.61
CA TRP A 50 -10.02 9.89 9.81
C TRP A 50 -10.28 11.20 10.56
N THR A 51 -10.25 11.16 11.90
CA THR A 51 -10.34 12.34 12.75
C THR A 51 -9.08 13.23 12.64
N ILE A 52 -7.94 12.66 12.25
CA ILE A 52 -6.63 13.35 12.22
C ILE A 52 -6.22 13.69 10.78
N PHE A 53 -6.67 12.90 9.81
CA PHE A 53 -6.31 13.08 8.40
C PHE A 53 -7.56 13.01 7.51
N PRO A 54 -7.78 14.00 6.62
CA PRO A 54 -8.93 13.99 5.72
C PRO A 54 -8.94 12.74 4.81
N PRO A 55 -10.08 12.30 4.29
CA PRO A 55 -10.14 11.12 3.41
C PRO A 55 -9.34 11.30 2.10
N PHE A 56 -9.16 12.54 1.65
CA PHE A 56 -8.43 12.89 0.44
C PHE A 56 -7.26 13.82 0.75
N GLY A 57 -6.15 13.62 0.03
CA GLY A 57 -4.99 14.51 0.12
C GLY A 57 -3.84 14.02 -0.75
N ARG A 58 -2.66 14.64 -0.56
CA ARG A 58 -1.45 14.28 -1.33
C ARG A 58 -1.01 12.81 -1.18
N TYR A 59 -1.52 12.07 -0.20
CA TYR A 59 -1.23 10.64 0.01
C TYR A 59 -2.27 9.70 -0.62
N THR A 60 -3.33 10.20 -1.26
CA THR A 60 -4.36 9.36 -1.88
C THR A 60 -3.76 8.33 -2.88
N PRO A 61 -2.83 8.70 -3.79
CA PRO A 61 -2.03 7.75 -4.56
C PRO A 61 -1.41 6.61 -3.74
N ALA A 62 -0.81 6.93 -2.59
CA ALA A 62 -0.17 5.97 -1.71
C ALA A 62 -1.21 5.02 -1.07
N ALA A 63 -2.35 5.56 -0.66
CA ALA A 63 -3.43 4.79 -0.06
C ALA A 63 -4.01 3.76 -1.04
N VAL A 64 -4.23 4.14 -2.31
CA VAL A 64 -4.75 3.21 -3.33
C VAL A 64 -3.78 2.04 -3.57
N ILE A 65 -2.48 2.33 -3.69
CA ILE A 65 -1.46 1.27 -3.82
C ILE A 65 -1.46 0.36 -2.59
N HIS A 66 -1.51 0.95 -1.38
CA HIS A 66 -1.51 0.20 -0.13
C HIS A 66 -2.75 -0.71 0.00
N ASP A 67 -3.95 -0.19 -0.30
CA ASP A 67 -5.20 -0.95 -0.31
C ASP A 67 -5.14 -2.15 -1.25
N PHE A 68 -4.60 -1.95 -2.46
CA PHE A 68 -4.42 -3.02 -3.43
C PHE A 68 -3.49 -4.10 -2.89
N LEU A 69 -2.32 -3.72 -2.38
CA LEU A 69 -1.34 -4.64 -1.80
C LEU A 69 -1.91 -5.40 -0.57
N TYR A 70 -2.79 -4.77 0.20
CA TYR A 70 -3.50 -5.37 1.32
C TYR A 70 -4.66 -6.28 0.91
N SER A 71 -5.22 -6.07 -0.28
CA SER A 71 -6.34 -6.85 -0.80
C SER A 71 -5.94 -8.28 -1.17
N LYS A 72 -6.93 -9.14 -1.38
CA LYS A 72 -6.75 -10.53 -1.87
C LYS A 72 -6.24 -10.60 -3.32
N TYR A 73 -6.26 -9.48 -4.04
CA TYR A 73 -5.91 -9.37 -5.46
C TYR A 73 -4.45 -8.98 -5.69
N ASN A 74 -3.69 -8.77 -4.62
CA ASN A 74 -2.25 -8.57 -4.73
C ASN A 74 -1.59 -9.84 -5.31
N THR A 75 -1.09 -9.72 -6.54
CA THR A 75 -0.36 -10.77 -7.27
C THR A 75 1.14 -10.55 -7.28
N THR A 76 1.62 -9.47 -6.66
CA THR A 76 3.03 -9.07 -6.72
C THR A 76 3.95 -9.92 -5.85
N GLY A 77 3.42 -10.63 -4.84
CA GLY A 77 4.23 -11.29 -3.81
C GLY A 77 4.84 -10.33 -2.78
N ILE A 78 4.43 -9.06 -2.79
CA ILE A 78 4.80 -8.07 -1.77
C ILE A 78 4.00 -8.35 -0.49
N ASN A 79 4.72 -8.54 0.61
CA ASN A 79 4.14 -8.81 1.92
C ASN A 79 3.71 -7.51 2.62
N ARG A 80 3.06 -7.66 3.77
CA ARG A 80 2.56 -6.55 4.58
C ARG A 80 3.66 -5.52 4.91
N THR A 81 4.82 -5.99 5.37
CA THR A 81 5.92 -5.12 5.79
C THR A 81 6.50 -4.29 4.64
N LEU A 82 6.67 -4.88 3.45
CA LEU A 82 7.07 -4.14 2.26
C LEU A 82 5.96 -3.20 1.78
N SER A 83 4.70 -3.61 1.83
CA SER A 83 3.56 -2.75 1.51
C SER A 83 3.56 -1.47 2.35
N ASP A 84 3.78 -1.58 3.66
CA ASP A 84 3.88 -0.42 4.57
C ASP A 84 5.09 0.48 4.24
N LYS A 85 6.22 -0.11 3.85
CA LYS A 85 7.41 0.64 3.42
C LYS A 85 7.18 1.37 2.10
N ILE A 86 6.53 0.73 1.13
CA ILE A 86 6.13 1.33 -0.15
C ILE A 86 5.20 2.51 0.12
N PHE A 87 4.19 2.34 0.99
CA PHE A 87 3.29 3.41 1.40
C PHE A 87 4.04 4.64 1.94
N LEU A 88 5.00 4.42 2.86
CA LEU A 88 5.85 5.50 3.38
C LEU A 88 6.71 6.16 2.29
N HIS A 89 7.25 5.37 1.37
CA HIS A 89 8.08 5.86 0.27
C HIS A 89 7.28 6.73 -0.70
N ILE A 90 6.12 6.26 -1.15
CA ILE A 90 5.23 7.01 -2.04
C ILE A 90 4.81 8.33 -1.39
N MET A 91 4.43 8.32 -0.10
CA MET A 91 4.14 9.56 0.62
C MET A 91 5.34 10.53 0.68
N LYS A 92 6.57 10.01 0.78
CA LYS A 92 7.78 10.84 0.72
C LYS A 92 7.95 11.47 -0.67
N GLU A 93 7.74 10.71 -1.75
CA GLU A 93 7.79 11.22 -3.13
C GLU A 93 6.75 12.31 -3.37
N LEU A 94 5.53 12.13 -2.85
CA LEU A 94 4.41 13.08 -3.01
C LEU A 94 4.53 14.32 -2.10
N GLY A 95 5.67 14.50 -1.42
CA GLY A 95 5.94 15.67 -0.58
C GLY A 95 5.06 15.74 0.68
N VAL A 96 4.57 14.60 1.18
CA VAL A 96 3.85 14.57 2.45
C VAL A 96 4.84 14.83 3.59
N GLY A 97 4.51 15.80 4.44
CA GLY A 97 5.36 16.23 5.55
C GLY A 97 5.83 15.08 6.43
N PHE A 98 7.09 15.18 6.92
CA PHE A 98 7.77 14.09 7.63
C PHE A 98 6.97 13.53 8.81
N LEU A 99 6.42 14.42 9.66
CA LEU A 99 5.63 14.03 10.83
C LEU A 99 4.37 13.26 10.41
N LYS A 100 3.64 13.77 9.41
CA LYS A 100 2.42 13.17 8.89
C LYS A 100 2.67 11.77 8.33
N ARG A 101 3.63 11.62 7.42
CA ARG A 101 3.92 10.29 6.83
C ARG A 101 4.44 9.28 7.86
N LYS A 102 5.20 9.72 8.87
CA LYS A 102 5.68 8.83 9.95
C LYS A 102 4.54 8.40 10.88
N ALA A 103 3.61 9.30 11.20
CA ALA A 103 2.41 8.96 11.98
C ALA A 103 1.55 7.93 11.22
N MET A 104 1.28 8.18 9.94
CA MET A 104 0.53 7.25 9.09
C MET A 104 1.23 5.89 8.95
N TYR A 105 2.55 5.87 8.75
CA TYR A 105 3.34 4.63 8.70
C TYR A 105 3.26 3.85 10.02
N LYS A 106 3.44 4.50 11.17
CA LYS A 106 3.30 3.84 12.47
C LYS A 106 1.89 3.28 12.66
N ALA A 107 0.86 4.00 12.22
CA ALA A 107 -0.52 3.53 12.32
C ALA A 107 -0.75 2.23 11.55
N VAL A 108 -0.32 2.14 10.28
CA VAL A 108 -0.50 0.90 9.49
C VAL A 108 0.35 -0.26 10.01
N ARG A 109 1.54 0.02 10.58
CA ARG A 109 2.37 -0.99 11.24
C ARG A 109 1.71 -1.58 12.48
N LEU A 110 1.02 -0.76 13.28
CA LEU A 110 0.39 -1.21 14.53
C LEU A 110 -0.99 -1.83 14.31
N PHE A 111 -1.81 -1.25 13.45
CA PHE A 111 -3.24 -1.60 13.33
C PHE A 111 -3.61 -2.25 12.00
N GLY A 112 -2.74 -2.22 10.99
CA GLY A 112 -3.07 -2.71 9.65
C GLY A 112 -3.25 -4.23 9.55
N GLU A 113 -2.81 -5.01 10.54
CA GLU A 113 -2.87 -6.47 10.49
C GLU A 113 -4.29 -7.00 10.28
N THR A 114 -5.27 -6.37 10.93
CA THR A 114 -6.69 -6.74 10.84
C THR A 114 -7.27 -6.52 9.45
N SER A 115 -6.65 -5.64 8.65
CA SER A 115 -7.09 -5.30 7.29
C SER A 115 -6.35 -6.10 6.22
N TRP A 116 -5.28 -6.82 6.60
CA TRP A 116 -4.52 -7.66 5.68
C TRP A 116 -5.33 -8.89 5.27
N LYS A 117 -5.62 -9.02 3.97
CA LYS A 117 -6.36 -10.17 3.44
C LYS A 117 -5.39 -11.21 2.89
N LYS A 118 -5.71 -12.49 3.15
CA LYS A 118 -5.03 -13.65 2.54
C LYS A 118 -5.12 -13.56 1.01
N LYS A 119 -4.00 -13.80 0.32
CA LYS A 119 -3.93 -13.68 -1.15
C LYS A 119 -4.42 -14.94 -1.84
N LYS A 120 -4.84 -14.79 -3.09
CA LYS A 120 -5.23 -15.92 -3.94
C LYS A 120 -4.02 -16.69 -4.47
N ASP A 121 -3.05 -15.97 -5.04
CA ASP A 121 -1.99 -16.60 -5.83
C ASP A 121 -0.60 -16.48 -5.20
N ASN A 122 -0.26 -15.35 -4.55
CA ASN A 122 1.07 -15.14 -3.94
C ASN A 122 1.04 -14.13 -2.78
N GLU A 123 1.08 -14.63 -1.54
CA GLU A 123 1.14 -13.78 -0.33
C GLU A 123 2.55 -13.23 -0.04
N GLY A 124 3.56 -13.73 -0.74
CA GLY A 124 4.95 -13.48 -0.41
C GLY A 124 5.36 -14.16 0.90
N TYR A 125 6.50 -13.75 1.44
CA TYR A 125 6.98 -14.23 2.72
C TYR A 125 6.20 -13.58 3.88
N LYS A 126 5.70 -14.42 4.80
CA LYS A 126 5.04 -13.98 6.03
C LYS A 126 6.07 -13.87 7.15
N ASP A 127 6.19 -12.67 7.72
CA ASP A 127 7.09 -12.42 8.84
C ASP A 127 6.77 -13.35 10.03
N LYS A 128 7.75 -14.17 10.42
CA LYS A 128 7.64 -15.08 11.58
C LYS A 128 8.13 -14.43 12.87
N ALA A 129 9.03 -13.46 12.76
CA ALA A 129 9.62 -12.72 13.87
C ALA A 129 9.93 -11.26 13.47
N VAL A 130 10.13 -10.39 14.47
CA VAL A 130 10.57 -8.99 14.25
C VAL A 130 11.94 -8.95 13.59
N ILE A 131 12.82 -9.89 13.94
CA ILE A 131 14.10 -10.12 13.31
C ILE A 131 14.11 -11.59 12.90
N ASP A 132 13.80 -11.86 11.64
CA ASP A 132 13.92 -13.18 11.05
C ASP A 132 15.23 -13.27 10.24
N LYS A 133 16.06 -14.25 10.57
CA LYS A 133 17.35 -14.54 9.90
C LYS A 133 17.34 -15.86 9.14
N THR A 134 16.16 -16.42 8.89
CA THR A 134 16.01 -17.59 8.02
C THR A 134 16.43 -17.26 6.59
N ASP A 135 16.97 -18.23 5.87
CA ASP A 135 17.39 -18.07 4.48
C ASP A 135 16.23 -17.63 3.58
N GLU A 136 15.01 -18.09 3.89
CA GLU A 136 13.77 -17.68 3.23
C GLU A 136 13.53 -16.17 3.36
N ALA A 137 13.58 -15.63 4.59
CA ALA A 137 13.40 -14.22 4.85
C ALA A 137 14.51 -13.37 4.21
N ILE A 138 15.77 -13.82 4.34
CA ILE A 138 16.94 -13.13 3.77
C ILE A 138 16.84 -13.07 2.25
N SER A 139 16.51 -14.19 1.60
CA SER A 139 16.33 -14.27 0.15
C SER A 139 15.18 -13.37 -0.33
N TYR A 140 14.02 -13.44 0.35
CA TYR A 140 12.85 -12.63 0.03
C TYR A 140 13.15 -11.12 0.14
N TYR A 141 13.66 -10.67 1.29
CA TYR A 141 13.96 -9.26 1.50
C TYR A 141 15.13 -8.79 0.65
N GLY A 142 16.12 -9.65 0.37
CA GLY A 142 17.23 -9.37 -0.54
C GLY A 142 16.75 -9.13 -1.97
N HIS A 143 15.86 -9.99 -2.47
CA HIS A 143 15.24 -9.86 -3.78
C HIS A 143 14.50 -8.53 -3.92
N TRP A 144 13.58 -8.23 -2.98
CA TRP A 144 12.81 -7.00 -3.02
C TRP A 144 13.64 -5.75 -2.78
N LYS A 145 14.68 -5.81 -1.95
CA LYS A 145 15.63 -4.70 -1.77
C LYS A 145 16.37 -4.37 -3.07
N LYS A 146 16.74 -5.37 -3.85
CA LYS A 146 17.40 -5.17 -5.16
C LYS A 146 16.47 -4.50 -6.18
N ILE A 147 15.19 -4.88 -6.19
CA ILE A 147 14.18 -4.36 -7.12
C ILE A 147 13.70 -2.98 -6.70
N LEU A 148 13.20 -2.85 -5.47
CA LEU A 148 12.55 -1.64 -4.98
C LEU A 148 13.52 -0.60 -4.43
N LYS A 149 14.76 -0.98 -4.08
CA LYS A 149 15.77 -0.06 -3.50
C LYS A 149 15.25 0.70 -2.26
N LEU A 150 14.45 0.02 -1.43
CA LEU A 150 13.85 0.52 -0.18
C LEU A 150 14.54 -0.02 1.08
#